data_AF-A0A2X4UMI4-F1
#
_entry.id   AF-A0A2X4UMI4-F1
#
_cell.length_a   1.000
_cell.length_b   1.000
_cell.length_c   1.000
_cell.angle_alpha   90.00
_cell.angle_beta   90.00
_cell.angle_gamma   90.00
#
_symmetry.space_group_name_H-M   'P 1'
#
loop_
_entity.id
_entity.type
_entity.pdbx_description
1 polymer ?
#
loop_
_entity_poly.entity_id
_entity_poly.type
_entity_poly.pdbx_seq_one_letter_code
_entity_poly.pdbx_strand_id
1 'polypeptide(L)'
;MAVGQVYGPRPLSWLIRCVTYFFRSTPLYLQLMLIYYGLSQFDVVQLGWQNDQPFWLLFRDATFCATLALVLNTSAYVAELLAGMMGTFPRQEWVAGEAFGMSQWQIIRRLVLPATLRRGIPALNNEMVFLLHATSLASTVTLLTLPEWHALFTPPPIRRLFPS
;
A
#
# COMPACT_ATOMS: atom_id res chain seq x y z
N MET A 1 -8.62 1.02 -10.36
CA MET A 1 -7.66 2.05 -10.79
C MET A 1 -7.02 1.73 -12.14
N ALA A 2 -6.44 0.54 -12.34
CA ALA A 2 -5.72 0.17 -13.57
C ALA A 2 -6.51 0.38 -14.89
N VAL A 3 -7.77 -0.07 -14.96
CA VAL A 3 -8.61 0.09 -16.17
C VAL A 3 -8.87 1.58 -16.49
N GLY A 4 -9.07 2.40 -15.46
CA GLY A 4 -9.28 3.85 -15.60
C GLY A 4 -8.02 4.62 -15.99
N GLN A 5 -6.82 4.11 -15.66
CA GLN A 5 -5.56 4.69 -16.13
C GLN A 5 -5.31 4.42 -17.61
N VAL A 6 -5.71 3.26 -18.13
CA VAL A 6 -5.44 2.87 -19.51
C VAL A 6 -6.54 3.33 -20.48
N TYR A 7 -7.81 3.18 -20.09
CA TYR A 7 -8.95 3.43 -20.97
C TYR A 7 -9.82 4.63 -20.54
N GLY A 8 -9.47 5.31 -19.45
CA GLY A 8 -10.20 6.49 -18.97
C GLY A 8 -9.88 7.77 -19.77
N PRO A 9 -10.71 8.83 -19.63
CA PRO A 9 -10.44 10.12 -20.26
C PRO A 9 -9.11 10.72 -19.77
N ARG A 10 -8.40 11.44 -20.66
CA ARG A 10 -7.06 12.01 -20.43
C ARG A 10 -6.85 12.68 -19.05
N PRO A 11 -7.76 13.53 -18.53
CA PRO A 11 -7.58 14.14 -17.20
C PRO A 11 -7.67 13.13 -16.05
N LEU A 12 -8.57 12.15 -16.15
CA LEU A 12 -8.72 11.12 -15.12
C LEU A 12 -7.51 10.18 -15.08
N SER A 13 -7.02 9.77 -16.25
CA SER A 13 -5.80 8.94 -16.36
C SER A 13 -4.58 9.66 -15.77
N TRP A 14 -4.43 10.96 -16.03
CA TRP A 14 -3.35 11.78 -15.46
C TRP A 14 -3.46 11.89 -13.93
N LEU A 15 -4.66 12.16 -13.41
CA LEU A 15 -4.88 12.28 -11.96
C LEU A 15 -4.58 10.96 -11.24
N ILE A 16 -5.05 9.83 -11.77
CA ILE A 16 -4.75 8.51 -11.18
C ILE A 16 -3.24 8.20 -11.28
N ARG A 17 -2.56 8.60 -12.37
CA ARG A 17 -1.09 8.47 -12.50
C ARG A 17 -0.33 9.32 -11.49
N CYS A 18 -0.72 10.58 -11.28
CA CYS A 18 -0.10 11.44 -10.27
C CYS A 18 -0.27 10.86 -8.87
N VAL A 19 -1.46 10.38 -8.53
CA VAL A 19 -1.73 9.71 -7.26
C VAL A 19 -0.85 8.47 -7.10
N THR A 20 -0.90 7.53 -8.05
CA THR A 20 -0.06 6.31 -7.97
C THR A 20 1.43 6.61 -7.89
N TYR A 21 1.94 7.57 -8.67
CA TYR A 21 3.34 7.99 -8.61
C TYR A 21 3.73 8.56 -7.25
N PHE A 22 2.87 9.38 -6.64
CA PHE A 22 3.10 9.91 -5.30
C PHE A 22 3.19 8.80 -4.26
N PHE A 23 2.19 7.90 -4.22
CA PHE A 23 2.16 6.80 -3.26
C PHE A 23 3.33 5.83 -3.40
N ARG A 24 3.86 5.66 -4.62
CA ARG A 24 5.01 4.78 -4.92
C ARG A 24 6.36 5.44 -4.63
N SER A 25 6.44 6.77 -4.68
CA SER A 25 7.66 7.54 -4.40
C SER A 25 7.81 7.91 -2.92
N THR A 26 6.72 7.89 -2.14
CA THR A 26 6.78 8.12 -0.69
C THR A 26 7.20 6.85 0.07
N PRO A 27 8.18 6.94 0.99
CA PRO A 27 8.50 5.85 1.90
C PRO A 27 7.26 5.44 2.72
N LEU A 28 7.07 4.13 2.94
CA LEU A 28 5.95 3.59 3.75
C LEU A 28 5.88 4.26 5.14
N TYR A 29 7.04 4.53 5.75
CA TYR A 29 7.15 5.25 7.01
C TYR A 29 6.52 6.65 6.94
N LEU A 30 6.73 7.36 5.84
CA LEU A 30 6.21 8.71 5.62
C LEU A 30 4.68 8.69 5.44
N GLN A 31 4.14 7.66 4.78
CA GLN A 31 2.68 7.43 4.69
C GLN A 31 2.05 7.14 6.05
N LEU A 32 2.69 6.30 6.86
CA LEU A 32 2.25 6.05 8.24
C LEU A 32 2.26 7.34 9.07
N MET A 33 3.33 8.12 8.96
CA MET A 33 3.47 9.38 9.68
C MET A 33 2.41 10.40 9.24
N LEU A 34 2.11 10.49 7.94
CA LEU A 34 1.06 11.35 7.39
C LEU A 34 -0.35 10.90 7.82
N ILE A 35 -0.62 9.60 7.85
CA ILE A 35 -1.93 9.08 8.27
C ILE A 35 -2.11 9.26 9.78
N TYR A 36 -1.13 8.91 10.59
CA TYR A 36 -1.27 8.98 12.04
C TYR A 36 -1.15 10.42 12.58
N TYR A 37 -0.05 11.11 12.28
CA TYR A 37 0.17 12.48 12.77
C TYR A 37 -0.59 13.51 11.94
N GLY A 38 -0.73 13.32 10.63
CA GLY A 38 -1.45 14.27 9.79
C GLY A 38 -2.96 14.29 10.05
N LEU A 39 -3.60 13.14 10.29
CA LEU A 39 -5.02 13.15 10.72
C LEU A 39 -5.20 13.78 12.11
N SER A 40 -4.25 13.60 13.02
CA SER A 40 -4.31 14.18 14.36
C SER A 40 -4.29 15.73 14.37
N GLN A 41 -3.91 16.39 13.27
CA GLN A 41 -3.84 17.86 13.19
C GLN A 41 -5.18 18.51 12.85
N PHE A 42 -6.20 17.74 12.46
CA PHE A 42 -7.52 18.28 12.12
C PHE A 42 -8.44 18.25 13.35
N ASP A 43 -9.00 19.40 13.71
CA ASP A 43 -9.91 19.55 14.84
C ASP A 43 -11.13 18.61 14.76
N VAL A 44 -11.58 18.30 13.54
CA VAL A 44 -12.70 17.37 13.27
C VAL A 44 -12.38 15.94 13.71
N VAL A 45 -11.12 15.52 13.60
CA VAL A 45 -10.66 14.18 14.02
C VAL A 45 -10.50 14.11 15.52
N GLN A 46 -9.97 15.17 16.14
CA GLN A 46 -9.84 15.27 17.59
C GLN A 46 -11.20 15.30 18.28
N LEU A 47 -12.15 16.07 17.74
CA LEU A 47 -13.55 16.09 18.20
C LEU A 47 -14.24 14.74 17.95
N GLY A 48 -13.90 14.04 16.85
CA GLY A 48 -14.38 12.69 16.58
C GLY A 48 -13.89 11.65 17.58
N TRP A 49 -12.63 11.75 18.03
CA TRP A 49 -12.07 10.91 19.08
C TRP A 49 -12.67 11.18 20.46
N GLN A 50 -12.98 12.45 20.76
CA GLN A 50 -13.61 12.82 22.04
C GLN A 50 -15.09 12.44 22.11
N ASN A 51 -15.80 12.43 20.98
CA ASN A 51 -17.21 12.05 20.90
C ASN A 51 -17.46 10.55 20.63
N ASP A 52 -16.44 9.70 20.83
CA ASP A 52 -16.47 8.24 20.56
C ASP A 52 -17.13 7.88 19.22
N GLN A 53 -16.84 8.68 18.18
CA GLN A 53 -17.39 8.41 16.85
C GLN A 53 -16.72 7.16 16.27
N PRO A 54 -17.49 6.13 15.89
CA PRO A 54 -16.95 4.83 15.50
C PRO A 54 -16.00 4.92 14.30
N PHE A 55 -16.24 5.86 13.37
CA PHE A 55 -15.39 6.08 12.21
C PHE A 55 -13.98 6.61 12.57
N TRP A 56 -13.89 7.54 13.52
CA TRP A 56 -12.61 8.17 13.91
C TRP A 56 -11.82 7.31 14.89
N LEU A 57 -12.50 6.51 15.73
CA LEU A 57 -11.88 5.53 16.63
C LEU A 57 -10.98 4.52 15.90
N LEU A 58 -11.34 4.11 14.67
CA LEU A 58 -10.50 3.24 13.84
C LEU A 58 -9.12 3.85 13.54
N PHE A 59 -9.03 5.18 13.38
CA PHE A 59 -7.76 5.88 13.14
C PHE A 59 -6.93 6.10 14.42
N ARG A 60 -7.47 5.77 15.59
CA ARG A 60 -6.73 5.81 16.86
C ARG A 60 -5.78 4.61 16.99
N ASP A 61 -6.13 3.48 16.36
CA ASP A 61 -5.31 2.27 16.39
C ASP A 61 -4.17 2.37 15.37
N ALA A 62 -2.94 2.33 15.87
CA ALA A 62 -1.74 2.36 15.05
C ALA A 62 -1.66 1.17 14.08
N THR A 63 -2.22 0.02 14.46
CA THR A 63 -2.23 -1.18 13.59
C THR A 63 -3.16 -1.01 12.40
N PHE A 64 -4.32 -0.38 12.59
CA PHE A 64 -5.24 -0.06 11.51
C PHE A 64 -4.62 0.96 10.55
N CYS A 65 -3.99 2.02 11.08
CA CYS A 65 -3.28 3.01 10.27
C CYS A 65 -2.13 2.39 9.47
N ALA A 66 -1.33 1.50 10.08
CA ALA A 66 -0.27 0.78 9.40
C ALA A 66 -0.81 -0.11 8.27
N THR A 67 -1.89 -0.84 8.53
CA THR A 67 -2.54 -1.71 7.55
C THR A 67 -3.10 -0.90 6.40
N LEU A 68 -3.75 0.24 6.69
CA LEU A 68 -4.28 1.14 5.67
C LEU A 68 -3.17 1.71 4.78
N ALA A 69 -2.08 2.19 5.38
CA ALA A 69 -0.91 2.69 4.66
C ALA A 69 -0.34 1.62 3.73
N LEU A 70 -0.18 0.39 4.24
CA LEU A 70 0.34 -0.76 3.49
C LEU A 70 -0.58 -1.15 2.33
N VAL A 71 -1.89 -1.20 2.55
CA VAL A 71 -2.88 -1.52 1.53
C VAL A 71 -2.90 -0.44 0.45
N LEU A 72 -2.86 0.84 0.82
CA LEU A 72 -2.80 1.95 -0.13
C LEU A 72 -1.54 1.87 -0.99
N ASN A 73 -0.37 1.67 -0.36
CA ASN A 73 0.90 1.53 -1.06
C ASN A 73 0.88 0.35 -2.05
N THR A 74 0.48 -0.83 -1.57
CA THR A 74 0.42 -2.06 -2.38
C THR A 74 -0.60 -1.93 -3.51
N SER A 75 -1.78 -1.37 -3.25
CA SER A 75 -2.83 -1.20 -4.27
C SER A 75 -2.42 -0.24 -5.39
N ALA A 76 -1.67 0.82 -5.06
CA ALA A 76 -1.13 1.75 -6.04
C ALA A 76 -0.12 1.06 -6.98
N TYR A 77 0.79 0.27 -6.40
CA TYR A 77 1.77 -0.49 -7.15
C TYR A 77 1.10 -1.54 -8.07
N VAL A 78 0.18 -2.34 -7.53
CA VAL A 78 -0.55 -3.35 -8.29
C VAL A 78 -1.37 -2.71 -9.42
N ALA A 79 -1.97 -1.55 -9.18
CA ALA A 79 -2.71 -0.84 -10.22
C ALA A 79 -1.80 -0.41 -11.38
N GLU A 80 -0.62 0.12 -11.08
CA GLU A 80 0.35 0.55 -12.11
C GLU A 80 0.96 -0.64 -12.85
N LEU A 81 1.29 -1.71 -12.14
CA LEU A 81 1.76 -2.98 -12.72
C LEU A 81 0.74 -3.52 -13.73
N LEU A 82 -0.53 -3.63 -13.34
CA LEU A 82 -1.60 -4.09 -14.21
C LEU A 82 -1.83 -3.12 -15.39
N ALA A 83 -1.72 -1.81 -15.16
CA ALA A 83 -1.83 -0.82 -16.23
C ALA A 83 -0.69 -0.95 -17.25
N GLY A 84 0.54 -1.18 -16.80
CA GLY A 84 1.69 -1.47 -17.66
C GLY A 84 1.47 -2.73 -18.50
N MET A 85 0.98 -3.81 -17.87
CA MET A 85 0.68 -5.07 -18.57
C MET A 85 -0.46 -4.93 -19.59
N MET A 86 -1.50 -4.17 -19.27
CA MET A 86 -2.58 -3.84 -20.22
C MET A 86 -2.06 -3.02 -21.41
N GLY A 87 -1.10 -2.13 -21.20
CA GLY A 87 -0.46 -1.38 -22.29
C GLY A 87 0.34 -2.27 -23.26
N THR A 88 0.87 -3.40 -22.79
CA THR A 88 1.62 -4.37 -23.61
C THR A 88 0.75 -5.44 -24.26
N PHE A 89 -0.58 -5.33 -24.13
CA PHE A 89 -1.49 -6.37 -24.62
C PHE A 89 -1.42 -6.47 -26.16
N PRO A 90 -1.26 -7.69 -26.72
CA PRO A 90 -1.05 -7.86 -28.15
C PRO A 90 -2.26 -7.41 -28.96
N ARG A 91 -2.05 -6.52 -29.92
CA ARG A 91 -3.10 -5.96 -30.79
C ARG A 91 -3.87 -7.05 -31.56
N GLN A 92 -3.23 -8.18 -31.84
CA GLN A 92 -3.81 -9.33 -32.55
C GLN A 92 -5.01 -9.93 -31.78
N GLU A 93 -4.91 -10.06 -30.45
CA GLU A 93 -6.01 -10.54 -29.61
C GLU A 93 -7.18 -9.54 -29.60
N TRP A 94 -6.88 -8.24 -29.72
CA TRP A 94 -7.88 -7.19 -29.79
C TRP A 94 -8.68 -7.25 -31.10
N VAL A 95 -7.97 -7.33 -32.24
CA VAL A 95 -8.57 -7.47 -33.57
C VAL A 95 -9.36 -8.78 -33.70
N ALA A 96 -8.91 -9.87 -33.08
CA ALA A 96 -9.65 -11.12 -33.04
C ALA A 96 -11.00 -10.97 -32.30
N GLY A 97 -11.01 -10.30 -31.14
CA GLY A 97 -12.25 -10.01 -30.41
C GLY A 97 -13.23 -9.17 -31.21
N GLU A 98 -12.75 -8.16 -31.93
CA GLU A 98 -13.56 -7.33 -32.81
C GLU A 98 -14.14 -8.14 -33.98
N ALA A 99 -13.36 -9.05 -34.59
CA ALA A 99 -13.82 -9.94 -35.66
C ALA A 99 -14.91 -10.94 -35.20
N PHE A 100 -14.91 -11.31 -33.91
CA PHE A 100 -15.98 -12.10 -33.29
C PHE A 100 -17.20 -11.26 -32.85
N GLY A 101 -17.23 -9.96 -33.16
CA GLY A 101 -18.35 -9.06 -32.83
C GLY A 101 -18.38 -8.61 -31.36
N MET A 102 -17.26 -8.72 -30.63
CA MET A 102 -17.20 -8.24 -29.25
C MET A 102 -17.06 -6.73 -29.18
N SER A 103 -17.83 -6.09 -28.30
CA SER A 103 -17.62 -4.68 -27.92
C SER A 103 -16.32 -4.50 -27.13
N GLN A 104 -15.75 -3.29 -27.15
CA GLN A 104 -14.51 -2.97 -26.43
C GLN A 104 -14.56 -3.37 -24.95
N TRP A 105 -15.72 -3.19 -24.29
CA TRP A 105 -15.88 -3.58 -22.89
C TRP A 105 -15.87 -5.09 -22.67
N GLN A 106 -16.45 -5.85 -23.61
CA GLN A 106 -16.38 -7.32 -23.57
C GLN A 106 -14.96 -7.80 -23.76
N ILE A 107 -14.20 -7.20 -24.68
CA ILE A 107 -12.80 -7.55 -24.91
C ILE A 107 -11.96 -7.24 -23.67
N ILE A 108 -12.12 -6.06 -23.07
CA ILE A 108 -11.41 -5.67 -21.85
C ILE A 108 -11.72 -6.63 -20.70
N ARG A 109 -13.00 -6.93 -20.45
CA ARG A 109 -13.42 -7.76 -19.30
C ARG A 109 -13.12 -9.25 -19.49
N ARG A 110 -13.23 -9.80 -20.71
CA ARG A 110 -13.15 -11.24 -20.98
C ARG A 110 -11.79 -11.69 -21.53
N LEU A 111 -11.06 -10.83 -22.24
CA LEU A 111 -9.73 -11.15 -22.76
C LEU A 111 -8.65 -10.44 -21.94
N VAL A 112 -8.67 -9.11 -21.90
CA VAL A 112 -7.55 -8.32 -21.36
C VAL A 112 -7.38 -8.51 -19.86
N LEU A 113 -8.45 -8.36 -19.07
CA LEU A 113 -8.42 -8.50 -17.60
C LEU A 113 -7.89 -9.85 -17.13
N PRO A 114 -8.47 -11.00 -17.53
CA PRO A 114 -8.00 -12.30 -17.03
C PRO A 114 -6.59 -12.63 -17.54
N ALA A 115 -6.22 -12.22 -18.76
CA ALA A 115 -4.88 -12.44 -19.30
C ALA A 115 -3.82 -11.61 -18.57
N THR A 116 -4.09 -10.32 -18.32
CA THR A 116 -3.16 -9.44 -17.60
C THR A 116 -3.01 -9.82 -16.14
N LEU A 117 -4.09 -10.21 -15.46
CA LEU A 117 -4.00 -10.78 -14.11
C LEU A 117 -3.12 -12.02 -14.07
N ARG A 118 -3.31 -12.96 -15.02
CA ARG A 118 -2.52 -14.20 -15.07
C ARG A 118 -1.04 -13.94 -15.36
N ARG A 119 -0.74 -13.02 -16.27
CA ARG A 119 0.64 -12.56 -16.55
C ARG A 119 1.23 -11.75 -15.39
N GLY A 120 0.38 -11.16 -14.55
CA GLY A 120 0.72 -10.40 -13.35
C GLY A 120 1.19 -11.23 -12.16
N ILE A 121 0.76 -12.49 -12.06
CA ILE A 121 1.05 -13.36 -10.90
C ILE A 121 2.55 -13.42 -10.55
N PRO A 122 3.49 -13.64 -11.49
CA PRO A 122 4.92 -13.68 -11.17
C PRO A 122 5.47 -12.35 -10.63
N ALA A 123 5.00 -11.23 -11.18
CA ALA A 123 5.41 -9.90 -10.74
C ALA A 123 4.83 -9.54 -9.37
N LEU A 124 3.59 -9.96 -9.09
CA LEU A 124 3.00 -9.85 -7.75
C LEU A 124 3.78 -10.65 -6.72
N ASN A 125 4.26 -11.84 -7.08
CA ASN A 125 5.07 -12.67 -6.18
C ASN A 125 6.39 -11.98 -5.80
N ASN A 126 7.05 -11.31 -6.75
CA ASN A 126 8.26 -10.55 -6.47
C ASN A 126 8.01 -9.45 -5.43
N GLU A 127 6.90 -8.72 -5.58
CA GLU A 127 6.50 -7.68 -4.62
C GLU A 127 6.17 -8.24 -3.23
N MET A 128 5.46 -9.38 -3.17
CA MET A 128 5.16 -10.05 -1.90
C MET A 128 6.42 -10.47 -1.15
N VAL A 129 7.46 -10.94 -1.87
CA VAL A 129 8.75 -11.25 -1.27
C VAL A 129 9.40 -9.99 -0.69
N PHE A 130 9.44 -8.88 -1.43
CA PHE A 130 9.95 -7.60 -0.90
C PHE A 130 9.19 -7.13 0.35
N LEU A 131 7.87 -7.25 0.36
CA LEU A 131 7.03 -6.91 1.51
C LEU A 131 7.28 -7.83 2.71
N LEU A 132 7.51 -9.13 2.48
CA LEU A 132 7.87 -10.09 3.53
C LEU A 132 9.24 -9.77 4.13
N HIS A 133 10.22 -9.43 3.31
CA HIS A 133 11.54 -8.99 3.78
C HIS A 133 11.43 -7.68 4.58
N ALA A 134 10.65 -6.71 4.10
CA ALA A 134 10.45 -5.43 4.79
C ALA A 134 9.72 -5.61 6.14
N THR A 135 8.71 -6.47 6.21
CA THR A 135 7.99 -6.77 7.47
C THR A 135 8.83 -7.59 8.44
N SER A 136 9.64 -8.54 7.94
CA SER A 136 10.61 -9.27 8.76
C SER A 136 11.66 -8.33 9.34
N LEU A 137 12.25 -7.44 8.53
CA LEU A 137 13.19 -6.42 9.00
C LEU A 137 12.54 -5.48 10.00
N ALA A 138 11.32 -5.01 9.75
CA ALA A 138 10.60 -4.14 10.68
C ALA A 138 10.34 -4.82 12.03
N SER A 139 9.94 -6.11 12.02
CA SER A 139 9.74 -6.91 13.23
C SER A 139 11.04 -7.12 14.01
N THR A 140 12.12 -7.51 13.32
CA THR A 140 13.43 -7.72 13.93
C THR A 140 14.02 -6.42 14.47
N VAL A 141 13.90 -5.30 13.76
CA VAL A 141 14.32 -3.99 14.25
C VAL A 141 13.50 -3.62 15.48
N THR A 142 12.19 -3.78 15.46
CA THR A 142 11.34 -3.50 16.64
C THR A 142 11.77 -4.34 17.85
N LEU A 143 12.05 -5.63 17.65
CA LEU A 143 12.50 -6.56 18.69
C LEU A 143 13.94 -6.34 19.17
N LEU A 144 14.86 -5.86 18.34
CA LEU A 144 16.24 -5.54 18.74
C LEU A 144 16.31 -4.17 19.41
N THR A 145 15.54 -3.22 18.89
CA THR A 145 15.50 -1.83 19.33
C THR A 145 14.82 -1.74 20.71
N LEU A 146 13.69 -2.42 20.94
CA LEU A 146 12.95 -2.34 22.22
C LEU A 146 13.77 -2.73 23.47
N PRO A 147 14.47 -3.88 23.52
CA PRO A 147 15.28 -4.28 24.67
C PRO A 147 16.51 -3.39 24.87
N GLU A 148 17.16 -2.96 23.78
CA GLU A 148 18.34 -2.07 23.86
C GLU A 148 17.97 -0.69 24.40
N TRP A 149 16.86 -0.11 23.95
CA TRP A 149 16.35 1.14 24.52
C TRP A 149 15.87 0.96 25.97
N HIS A 150 15.28 -0.19 26.31
CA HIS A 150 14.91 -0.46 27.70
C HIS A 150 16.15 -0.59 28.62
N ALA A 151 17.22 -1.21 28.14
CA ALA A 151 18.50 -1.34 28.86
C ALA A 151 19.25 0.01 29.00
N LEU A 152 19.07 0.95 28.07
CA LEU A 152 19.65 2.28 28.14
C LEU A 152 18.90 3.21 29.12
N PHE A 153 17.60 2.99 29.34
CA PHE A 153 16.74 3.81 30.21
C PHE A 153 16.44 3.18 31.58
N THR A 154 16.87 1.94 31.85
CA THR A 154 16.82 1.34 33.19
C THR A 154 18.22 1.38 33.82
N PRO A 155 18.45 2.14 34.91
CA PRO A 155 19.72 2.07 35.61
C PRO A 155 19.92 0.65 36.16
N PRO A 156 21.14 0.07 36.07
CA PRO A 156 21.39 -1.27 36.59
C PRO A 156 21.06 -1.28 38.11
N PRO A 157 20.41 -2.33 38.63
CA PRO A 157 20.13 -2.42 40.05
C PRO A 157 21.46 -2.39 40.82
N ILE A 158 21.59 -1.42 41.73
CA ILE A 158 22.72 -1.26 42.65
C ILE A 158 22.69 -2.43 43.64
N ARG A 159 23.15 -3.60 43.22
CA ARG A 159 23.27 -4.76 44.12
C ARG A 159 24.39 -5.68 43.67
N ARG A 160 25.62 -5.15 43.65
CA ARG A 160 26.89 -5.91 43.66
C ARG A 160 28.07 -4.95 43.87
N LEU A 161 28.18 -4.38 45.06
CA LEU A 161 29.36 -3.61 45.50
C LEU A 161 29.79 -3.90 46.95
N PHE A 162 29.38 -5.02 47.53
CA PHE A 162 29.93 -5.48 48.82
C PHE A 162 30.26 -6.97 48.74
N PRO A 163 31.54 -7.34 48.63
CA PRO A 163 32.00 -8.66 49.02
C PRO A 163 32.01 -8.76 50.55
N SER A 164 31.39 -9.81 51.09
CA SER A 164 31.59 -10.26 52.47
C SER A 164 32.83 -11.14 52.56
#